data_AF-A0A960I4E4-F1
#
_entry.id   AF-A0A960I4E4-F1
#
_cell.length_a   1.000
_cell.length_b   1.000
_cell.length_c   1.000
_cell.angle_alpha   90.00
_cell.angle_beta   90.00
_cell.angle_gamma   90.00
#
_symmetry.space_group_name_H-M   'P 1'
#
loop_
_entity.id
_entity.type
_entity.pdbx_description
1 polymer ?
#
loop_
_entity_poly.entity_id
_entity_poly.type
_entity_poly.pdbx_seq_one_letter_code
_entity_poly.pdbx_strand_id
1 'polypeptide(L)'
;MTPPPIRTTLPPTTLESATTVAAAATSTTAGPAADTSYGAYTVQPDLSLLPVPTQLHQELWDLLRRVLGDAATGQYIEGFMVYYDPHRNIDATVFDGQTPGMRQVSVNARYADDPAALTRTFIHEYGHIITLSGDQVTAGGGACGTTSVDEGCLAADSYLNGFLDRFWWVYGQEVFDAL
;
A
#
# COMPACT_ATOMS: atom_id res chain seq x y z
N MET A 1 33.38 -5.40 -12.51
CA MET A 1 32.61 -5.16 -11.29
C MET A 1 31.40 -6.08 -11.31
N THR A 2 31.37 -7.07 -10.44
CA THR A 2 30.26 -8.02 -10.30
C THR A 2 29.20 -7.40 -9.37
N PRO A 3 27.91 -7.43 -9.72
CA PRO A 3 26.87 -6.90 -8.84
C PRO A 3 26.82 -7.71 -7.53
N PRO A 4 26.51 -7.08 -6.39
CA PRO A 4 26.41 -7.79 -5.11
C PRO A 4 25.21 -8.76 -5.13
N PRO A 5 25.29 -9.89 -4.41
CA PRO A 5 24.20 -10.86 -4.33
C PRO A 5 23.00 -10.27 -3.61
N ILE A 6 21.80 -10.57 -4.13
CA ILE A 6 20.51 -10.23 -3.52
C ILE A 6 20.38 -10.99 -2.20
N ARG A 7 20.19 -10.29 -1.08
CA ARG A 7 19.86 -10.90 0.22
C ARG A 7 18.44 -11.47 0.17
N THR A 8 18.29 -12.78 0.34
CA THR A 8 17.02 -13.50 0.31
C THR A 8 16.47 -13.86 1.70
N THR A 9 16.93 -13.21 2.76
CA THR A 9 16.49 -13.51 4.13
C THR A 9 16.13 -12.22 4.87
N LEU A 10 14.83 -12.06 5.14
CA LEU A 10 14.31 -11.04 6.05
C LEU A 10 14.82 -11.30 7.48
N PRO A 11 15.18 -10.27 8.26
CA PRO A 11 15.59 -10.44 9.65
C PRO A 11 14.41 -10.89 10.53
N PRO A 12 14.66 -11.70 11.59
CA PRO A 12 13.60 -12.15 12.49
C PRO A 12 13.20 -11.01 13.44
N THR A 13 11.96 -10.55 13.35
CA THR A 13 11.40 -9.56 14.29
C THR A 13 10.83 -10.28 15.51
N THR A 14 11.45 -10.08 16.67
CA THR A 14 10.90 -10.44 17.97
C THR A 14 9.77 -9.47 18.34
N LEU A 15 8.56 -10.00 18.55
CA LEU A 15 7.40 -9.26 19.05
C LEU A 15 7.42 -9.22 20.58
N GLU A 16 7.59 -8.05 21.17
CA GLU A 16 7.19 -7.78 22.56
C GLU A 16 5.75 -7.24 22.59
N SER A 17 4.94 -7.77 23.51
CA SER A 17 3.54 -7.41 23.70
C SER A 17 3.39 -6.13 24.51
N ALA A 18 2.47 -5.25 24.10
CA ALA A 18 1.86 -4.28 24.99
C ALA A 18 0.37 -4.12 24.68
N THR A 19 -0.44 -4.39 25.70
CA THR A 19 -1.90 -4.27 25.71
C THR A 19 -2.30 -2.86 26.13
N THR A 20 -3.17 -2.19 25.37
CA THR A 20 -4.19 -1.31 25.97
C THR A 20 -5.38 -1.04 25.03
N VAL A 21 -6.57 -1.19 25.60
CA VAL A 21 -7.89 -0.91 25.03
C VAL A 21 -8.23 0.59 25.24
N ALA A 22 -8.80 1.28 24.25
CA ALA A 22 -9.96 2.19 24.45
C ALA A 22 -10.48 2.88 23.17
N ALA A 23 -11.78 2.69 22.98
CA ALA A 23 -12.85 3.64 22.60
C ALA A 23 -12.85 4.37 21.25
N ALA A 24 -13.99 4.20 20.58
CA ALA A 24 -14.43 4.84 19.35
C ALA A 24 -14.68 6.34 19.47
N ALA A 25 -14.42 7.07 18.39
CA ALA A 25 -14.99 8.39 18.13
C ALA A 25 -15.36 8.52 16.65
N THR A 26 -16.66 8.47 16.38
CA THR A 26 -17.27 8.79 15.09
C THR A 26 -17.08 10.28 14.80
N SER A 27 -16.57 10.64 13.63
CA SER A 27 -16.62 12.01 13.12
C SER A 27 -17.05 12.00 11.65
N THR A 28 -18.23 12.57 11.42
CA THR A 28 -18.88 12.70 10.12
C THR A 28 -18.58 14.09 9.56
N THR A 29 -17.88 14.16 8.43
CA THR A 29 -17.85 15.34 7.55
C THR A 29 -18.11 14.90 6.12
N ALA A 30 -19.25 15.34 5.57
CA ALA A 30 -19.69 15.00 4.22
C ALA A 30 -18.85 15.76 3.17
N GLY A 31 -18.02 15.02 2.44
CA GLY A 31 -17.34 15.44 1.21
C GLY A 31 -18.18 15.19 -0.04
N PRO A 32 -17.64 15.44 -1.26
CA PRO A 32 -18.38 15.31 -2.52
C PRO A 32 -18.91 13.88 -2.69
N ALA A 33 -20.05 13.74 -3.37
CA ALA A 33 -20.85 12.52 -3.54
C ALA A 33 -20.09 11.24 -3.16
N ALA A 34 -20.35 10.75 -1.94
CA ALA A 34 -19.64 9.64 -1.34
C ALA A 34 -19.53 8.48 -2.32
N ASP A 35 -18.30 7.99 -2.54
CA ASP A 35 -18.09 6.66 -3.10
C ASP A 35 -19.11 5.75 -2.45
N THR A 36 -20.03 5.17 -3.23
CA THR A 36 -20.89 4.15 -2.65
C THR A 36 -19.97 2.99 -2.35
N SER A 37 -19.67 2.74 -1.08
CA SER A 37 -18.93 1.54 -0.69
C SER A 37 -19.84 0.34 -0.95
N TYR A 38 -19.41 -0.56 -1.83
CA TYR A 38 -20.14 -1.79 -2.18
C TYR A 38 -19.79 -2.92 -1.21
N GLY A 39 -18.62 -2.87 -0.58
CA GLY A 39 -18.24 -3.76 0.51
C GLY A 39 -16.94 -3.32 1.18
N ALA A 40 -16.87 -3.45 2.50
CA ALA A 40 -15.66 -3.24 3.28
C ALA A 40 -15.40 -4.50 4.11
N TYR A 41 -14.14 -4.97 4.08
CA TYR A 41 -13.74 -6.27 4.60
C TYR A 41 -12.52 -6.16 5.49
N THR A 42 -12.56 -6.87 6.61
CA THR A 42 -11.37 -7.18 7.42
C THR A 42 -10.73 -8.45 6.91
N VAL A 43 -9.43 -8.41 6.65
CA VAL A 43 -8.64 -9.58 6.27
C VAL A 43 -8.35 -10.41 7.52
N GLN A 44 -8.76 -11.68 7.49
CA GLN A 44 -8.54 -12.62 8.58
C GLN A 44 -7.14 -13.26 8.49
N PRO A 45 -6.63 -13.90 9.55
CA PRO A 45 -5.33 -14.56 9.53
C PRO A 45 -5.16 -15.68 8.49
N ASP A 46 -6.27 -16.31 8.07
CA ASP A 46 -6.30 -17.31 6.99
C ASP A 46 -6.49 -16.70 5.60
N LEU A 47 -6.38 -15.36 5.51
CA LEU A 47 -6.57 -14.55 4.30
C LEU A 47 -7.99 -14.58 3.74
N SER A 48 -8.97 -15.06 4.52
CA SER A 48 -10.39 -14.89 4.20
C SER A 48 -10.85 -13.46 4.51
N LEU A 49 -11.96 -13.05 3.89
CA LEU A 49 -12.58 -11.75 4.11
C LEU A 49 -13.78 -11.88 5.05
N LEU A 50 -13.89 -10.93 5.99
CA LEU A 50 -15.06 -10.78 6.85
C LEU A 50 -15.65 -9.36 6.68
N PRO A 51 -16.96 -9.21 6.39
CA PRO A 51 -17.98 -10.25 6.17
C PRO A 51 -17.69 -11.12 4.93
N VAL A 52 -18.40 -12.24 4.77
CA VAL A 52 -18.26 -13.11 3.59
C VAL A 52 -18.52 -12.28 2.32
N PRO A 53 -17.58 -12.26 1.35
CA PRO A 53 -17.70 -11.42 0.17
C PRO A 53 -18.75 -11.96 -0.81
N THR A 54 -19.25 -11.06 -1.67
CA THR A 54 -19.97 -11.48 -2.89
C THR A 54 -18.99 -12.18 -3.84
N GLN A 55 -19.50 -12.90 -4.83
CA GLN A 55 -18.65 -13.55 -5.83
C GLN A 55 -17.68 -12.56 -6.50
N LEU A 56 -18.19 -11.41 -6.96
CA LEU A 56 -17.36 -10.38 -7.58
C LEU A 56 -16.24 -9.89 -6.66
N HIS A 57 -16.56 -9.65 -5.38
CA HIS A 57 -15.56 -9.13 -4.44
C HIS A 57 -14.51 -10.19 -4.09
N GLN A 58 -14.91 -11.47 -4.05
CA GLN A 58 -13.97 -12.58 -3.91
C GLN A 58 -13.03 -12.66 -5.12
N GLU A 59 -13.53 -12.49 -6.34
CA GLU A 59 -12.71 -12.52 -7.56
C GLU A 59 -11.68 -11.38 -7.58
N LEU A 60 -12.06 -10.16 -7.14
CA LEU A 60 -11.14 -9.03 -7.00
C LEU A 60 -10.10 -9.27 -5.91
N TRP A 61 -10.51 -9.85 -4.78
CA TRP A 61 -9.60 -10.22 -3.69
C TRP A 61 -8.58 -11.28 -4.12
N ASP A 62 -9.04 -12.31 -4.83
CA ASP A 62 -8.18 -13.38 -5.35
C ASP A 62 -7.18 -12.84 -6.38
N LEU A 63 -7.58 -11.85 -7.18
CA LEU A 63 -6.67 -11.18 -8.11
C LEU A 63 -5.57 -10.40 -7.39
N LEU A 64 -5.93 -9.61 -6.38
CA LEU A 64 -4.96 -8.89 -5.54
C LEU A 64 -3.98 -9.86 -4.87
N ARG A 65 -4.50 -10.92 -4.22
CA ARG A 65 -3.69 -11.96 -3.58
C ARG A 65 -2.75 -12.66 -4.55
N ARG A 66 -3.16 -12.86 -5.80
CA ARG A 66 -2.30 -13.45 -6.84
C ARG A 66 -1.12 -12.55 -7.18
N VAL A 67 -1.31 -11.23 -7.16
CA VAL A 67 -0.24 -10.26 -7.44
C VAL A 67 0.73 -10.14 -6.27
N LEU A 68 0.20 -10.01 -5.05
CA LEU A 68 1.02 -9.84 -3.85
C LEU A 68 1.69 -11.16 -3.41
N GLY A 69 0.98 -12.27 -3.57
CA GLY A 69 1.29 -13.55 -2.92
C GLY A 69 0.85 -13.58 -1.45
N ASP A 70 0.44 -14.76 -0.99
CA ASP A 70 -0.17 -14.95 0.34
C ASP A 70 0.70 -14.46 1.51
N ALA A 71 2.02 -14.62 1.42
CA ALA A 71 2.95 -14.15 2.46
C ALA A 71 2.92 -12.62 2.60
N ALA A 72 2.99 -11.89 1.48
CA ALA A 72 2.92 -10.44 1.50
C ALA A 72 1.50 -9.96 1.87
N THR A 73 0.46 -10.65 1.41
CA THR A 73 -0.91 -10.33 1.81
C THR A 73 -1.08 -10.41 3.33
N GLY A 74 -0.67 -11.51 3.96
CA GLY A 74 -0.78 -11.67 5.41
C GLY A 74 0.13 -10.75 6.23
N GLN A 75 1.23 -10.30 5.62
CA GLN A 75 2.17 -9.38 6.27
C GLN A 75 1.71 -7.92 6.22
N TYR A 76 1.04 -7.50 5.15
CA TYR A 76 0.82 -6.08 4.88
C TYR A 76 -0.64 -5.66 4.80
N ILE A 77 -1.59 -6.56 4.53
CA ILE A 77 -2.98 -6.17 4.27
C ILE A 77 -3.87 -6.53 5.46
N GLU A 78 -4.50 -5.53 6.05
CA GLU A 78 -5.50 -5.73 7.11
C GLU A 78 -6.94 -5.48 6.61
N GLY A 79 -7.11 -4.76 5.51
CA GLY A 79 -8.41 -4.36 5.01
C GLY A 79 -8.51 -4.32 3.49
N PHE A 80 -9.69 -4.66 3.00
CA PHE A 80 -10.03 -4.64 1.58
C PHE A 80 -11.39 -3.96 1.39
N MET A 81 -11.47 -2.96 0.53
CA MET A 81 -12.72 -2.26 0.21
C MET A 81 -12.98 -2.35 -1.29
N VAL A 82 -14.24 -2.62 -1.64
CA VAL A 82 -14.74 -2.51 -3.00
C VAL A 82 -15.75 -1.37 -3.03
N TYR A 83 -15.55 -0.41 -3.94
CA TYR A 83 -16.48 0.67 -4.21
C TYR A 83 -16.80 0.71 -5.71
N TYR A 84 -17.78 1.49 -6.14
CA TYR A 84 -18.02 1.72 -7.56
C TYR A 84 -18.29 3.20 -7.76
N ASP A 85 -17.45 3.82 -8.59
CA ASP A 85 -17.69 5.16 -9.10
C ASP A 85 -17.38 5.15 -10.61
N PRO A 86 -18.42 5.32 -11.47
CA PRO A 86 -18.24 5.30 -12.92
C PRO A 86 -17.50 6.53 -13.46
N HIS A 87 -17.39 7.62 -12.68
CA HIS A 87 -16.78 8.88 -13.07
C HIS A 87 -15.34 9.05 -12.55
N ARG A 88 -14.91 8.19 -11.63
CA ARG A 88 -13.57 8.23 -11.05
C ARG A 88 -12.57 7.43 -11.88
N ASN A 89 -11.51 8.10 -12.32
CA ASN A 89 -10.40 7.49 -13.04
C ASN A 89 -9.31 6.96 -12.08
N ILE A 90 -9.75 6.26 -11.03
CA ILE A 90 -8.88 5.60 -10.04
C ILE A 90 -9.36 4.16 -9.93
N ASP A 91 -8.46 3.23 -10.27
CA ASP A 91 -8.73 1.80 -10.33
C ASP A 91 -8.62 1.17 -8.93
N ALA A 92 -7.55 1.52 -8.22
CA ALA A 92 -7.31 1.11 -6.85
C ALA A 92 -6.56 2.21 -6.09
N THR A 93 -6.51 2.09 -4.77
CA THR A 93 -5.72 2.96 -3.90
C THR A 93 -5.32 2.19 -2.65
N VAL A 94 -4.09 2.39 -2.20
CA VAL A 94 -3.59 1.93 -0.90
C VAL A 94 -3.60 3.06 0.12
N PHE A 95 -4.06 2.75 1.33
CA PHE A 95 -4.03 3.64 2.49
C PHE A 95 -3.32 2.97 3.66
N ASP A 96 -2.84 3.79 4.60
CA ASP A 96 -2.41 3.29 5.90
C ASP A 96 -3.56 2.59 6.63
N GLY A 97 -3.26 1.44 7.22
CA GLY A 97 -4.17 0.73 8.10
C GLY A 97 -4.27 1.38 9.48
N GLN A 98 -5.22 0.87 10.27
CA GLN A 98 -5.34 1.16 11.69
C GLN A 98 -4.19 0.52 12.48
N THR A 99 -3.70 -0.65 12.04
CA THR A 99 -2.51 -1.28 12.61
C THR A 99 -1.25 -0.66 11.98
N PRO A 100 -0.28 -0.17 12.79
CA PRO A 100 0.96 0.38 12.24
C PRO A 100 1.68 -0.62 11.32
N GLY A 101 2.04 -0.17 10.12
CA GLY A 101 2.70 -0.97 9.10
C GLY A 101 1.78 -1.83 8.23
N MET A 102 0.49 -1.92 8.58
CA MET A 102 -0.52 -2.57 7.74
C MET A 102 -1.16 -1.56 6.78
N ARG A 103 -1.89 -2.09 5.79
CA ARG A 103 -2.46 -1.36 4.67
C ARG A 103 -3.91 -1.76 4.44
N GLN A 104 -4.67 -0.81 3.94
CA GLN A 104 -6.00 -1.06 3.39
C GLN A 104 -5.99 -0.78 1.89
N VAL A 105 -6.53 -1.71 1.11
CA VAL A 105 -6.61 -1.60 -0.34
C VAL A 105 -8.05 -1.34 -0.73
N SER A 106 -8.30 -0.27 -1.48
CA SER A 106 -9.61 0.05 -2.04
C SER A 106 -9.60 -0.17 -3.55
N VAL A 107 -10.65 -0.80 -4.09
CA VAL A 107 -10.75 -1.15 -5.51
C VAL A 107 -12.07 -0.64 -6.08
N ASN A 108 -11.99 0.02 -7.23
CA ASN A 108 -13.16 0.46 -7.98
C ASN A 108 -13.66 -0.68 -8.88
N ALA A 109 -14.82 -1.25 -8.55
CA ALA A 109 -15.46 -2.34 -9.27
C ALA A 109 -15.80 -1.98 -10.73
N ARG A 110 -15.77 -0.68 -11.10
CA ARG A 110 -15.83 -0.22 -12.49
C ARG A 110 -14.86 -0.96 -13.42
N TYR A 111 -13.69 -1.37 -12.91
CA TYR A 111 -12.62 -1.97 -13.70
C TYR A 111 -12.56 -3.50 -13.58
N ALA A 112 -13.59 -4.12 -12.98
CA ALA A 112 -13.60 -5.57 -12.75
C ALA A 112 -13.69 -6.40 -14.05
N ASP A 113 -14.15 -5.80 -15.16
CA ASP A 113 -14.24 -6.43 -16.47
C ASP A 113 -12.93 -6.38 -17.28
N ASP A 114 -11.91 -5.65 -16.82
CA ASP A 114 -10.55 -5.65 -17.37
C ASP A 114 -9.52 -6.10 -16.32
N PRO A 115 -9.43 -7.42 -16.05
CA PRO A 115 -8.49 -7.95 -15.07
C PRO A 115 -7.03 -7.71 -15.45
N ALA A 116 -6.71 -7.49 -16.73
CA ALA A 116 -5.34 -7.22 -17.16
C ALA A 116 -4.92 -5.79 -16.80
N ALA A 117 -5.82 -4.81 -16.97
CA ALA A 117 -5.61 -3.46 -16.45
C ALA A 117 -5.49 -3.46 -14.93
N LEU A 118 -6.43 -4.10 -14.24
CA LEU A 118 -6.44 -4.13 -12.80
C LEU A 118 -5.22 -4.86 -12.20
N THR A 119 -4.70 -5.89 -12.88
CA THR A 119 -3.42 -6.54 -12.50
C THR A 119 -2.26 -5.56 -12.51
N ARG A 120 -2.14 -4.70 -13.53
CA ARG A 120 -1.07 -3.68 -13.61
C ARG A 120 -1.22 -2.66 -12.48
N THR A 121 -2.45 -2.25 -12.20
CA THR A 121 -2.76 -1.38 -11.07
C THR A 121 -2.35 -2.03 -9.75
N PHE A 122 -2.68 -3.30 -9.50
CA PHE A 122 -2.24 -3.98 -8.27
C PHE A 122 -0.72 -4.15 -8.17
N ILE A 123 -0.01 -4.30 -9.28
CA ILE A 123 1.46 -4.27 -9.27
C ILE A 123 1.97 -2.89 -8.84
N HIS A 124 1.34 -1.81 -9.32
CA HIS A 124 1.64 -0.44 -8.91
C HIS A 124 1.37 -0.22 -7.41
N GLU A 125 0.18 -0.60 -6.93
CA GLU A 125 -0.17 -0.52 -5.51
C GLU A 125 0.76 -1.35 -4.63
N TYR A 126 1.20 -2.53 -5.10
CA TYR A 126 2.19 -3.31 -4.38
C TYR A 126 3.54 -2.59 -4.25
N GLY A 127 3.93 -1.83 -5.28
CA GLY A 127 5.05 -0.90 -5.22
C GLY A 127 4.92 0.07 -4.05
N HIS A 128 3.78 0.76 -3.93
CA HIS A 128 3.51 1.66 -2.80
C HIS A 128 3.61 0.95 -1.45
N ILE A 129 3.07 -0.27 -1.33
CA ILE A 129 3.12 -1.04 -0.08
C ILE A 129 4.56 -1.29 0.38
N ILE A 130 5.48 -1.63 -0.55
CA ILE A 130 6.85 -2.02 -0.19
C ILE A 130 7.85 -0.87 -0.18
N THR A 131 7.60 0.22 -0.91
CA THR A 131 8.54 1.35 -1.02
C THR A 131 8.12 2.59 -0.24
N LEU A 132 6.85 2.67 0.18
CA LEU A 132 6.29 3.81 0.93
C LEU A 132 5.70 3.35 2.28
N SER A 133 6.18 2.23 2.82
CA SER A 133 5.88 1.80 4.19
C SER A 133 6.58 2.67 5.22
N GLY A 134 6.15 2.59 6.49
CA GLY A 134 6.67 3.47 7.55
C GLY A 134 8.16 3.28 7.88
N ASP A 135 8.74 2.12 7.55
CA ASP A 135 10.18 1.87 7.60
C ASP A 135 10.95 2.47 6.40
N GLN A 136 10.24 2.82 5.32
CA GLN A 136 10.79 3.38 4.09
C GLN A 136 10.66 4.90 4.04
N VAL A 137 9.57 5.45 4.58
CA VAL A 137 9.26 6.87 4.57
C VAL A 137 8.82 7.31 5.95
N THR A 138 9.51 8.33 6.49
CA THR A 138 9.06 9.01 7.70
C THR A 138 8.11 10.13 7.31
N ALA A 139 6.85 10.03 7.75
CA ALA A 139 5.84 11.05 7.51
C ALA A 139 6.23 12.37 8.19
N GLY A 140 6.20 13.48 7.45
CA GLY A 140 6.41 14.82 8.01
C GLY A 140 6.93 15.84 7.00
N GLY A 141 6.31 17.03 6.98
CA GLY A 141 6.76 18.19 6.22
C GLY A 141 7.80 18.99 7.02
N GLY A 142 9.08 18.81 6.71
CA GLY A 142 10.20 19.51 7.31
C GLY A 142 11.46 19.37 6.45
N ALA A 143 12.60 19.88 6.93
CA ALA A 143 13.87 19.66 6.24
C ALA A 143 14.28 18.18 6.39
N CYS A 144 14.12 17.40 5.32
CA CYS A 144 14.59 16.02 5.29
C CYS A 144 16.12 15.99 5.40
N GLY A 145 16.65 15.09 6.21
CA GLY A 145 18.09 14.74 6.19
C GLY A 145 18.48 13.87 4.98
N THR A 146 17.49 13.51 4.17
CA THR A 146 17.51 12.62 3.01
C THR A 146 16.62 13.21 1.91
N THR A 147 16.42 12.48 0.81
CA THR A 147 15.49 12.88 -0.25
C THR A 147 14.04 12.93 0.25
N SER A 148 13.36 14.03 -0.10
CA SER A 148 11.92 14.19 0.13
C SER A 148 11.14 13.68 -1.08
N VAL A 149 10.02 13.02 -0.82
CA VAL A 149 8.95 12.68 -1.78
C VAL A 149 7.62 13.21 -1.25
N ASP A 150 6.53 13.07 -2.01
CA ASP A 150 5.20 13.57 -1.61
C ASP A 150 4.70 12.92 -0.31
N GLU A 151 5.09 11.67 -0.07
CA GLU A 151 4.73 10.92 1.13
C GLU A 151 5.58 11.25 2.37
N GLY A 152 6.69 12.00 2.19
CA GLY A 152 7.56 12.45 3.29
C GLY A 152 9.04 12.26 3.01
N CYS A 153 9.82 12.06 4.06
CA CYS A 153 11.26 11.89 3.95
C CYS A 153 11.64 10.41 3.80
N LEU A 154 12.38 10.06 2.75
CA LEU A 154 12.89 8.71 2.57
C LEU A 154 13.82 8.33 3.73
N ALA A 155 13.67 7.14 4.31
CA ALA A 155 14.65 6.59 5.25
C ALA A 155 16.00 6.43 4.53
N ALA A 156 17.11 6.62 5.26
CA ALA A 156 18.45 6.57 4.69
C ALA A 156 18.75 5.25 3.96
N ASP A 157 18.21 4.15 4.46
CA ASP A 157 18.32 2.79 3.91
C ASP A 157 17.07 2.34 3.15
N SER A 158 16.16 3.26 2.81
CA SER A 158 14.98 2.94 2.00
C SER A 158 15.34 2.42 0.61
N TYR A 159 14.48 1.57 0.05
CA TYR A 159 14.63 1.07 -1.30
C TYR A 159 14.70 2.19 -2.33
N LEU A 160 13.93 3.26 -2.14
CA LEU A 160 13.93 4.42 -3.03
C LEU A 160 15.25 5.18 -2.95
N ASN A 161 15.83 5.41 -1.76
CA ASN A 161 17.17 6.00 -1.67
C ASN A 161 18.20 5.11 -2.38
N GLY A 162 18.19 3.80 -2.14
CA GLY A 162 19.09 2.87 -2.81
C GLY A 162 18.93 2.88 -4.35
N PHE A 163 17.72 3.09 -4.85
CA PHE A 163 17.45 3.25 -6.28
C PHE A 163 18.02 4.57 -6.81
N LEU A 164 17.75 5.69 -6.13
CA LEU A 164 18.22 7.01 -6.51
C LEU A 164 19.75 7.06 -6.53
N ASP A 165 20.40 6.53 -5.49
CA ASP A 165 21.86 6.45 -5.37
C ASP A 165 22.49 5.65 -6.49
N ARG A 166 21.86 4.55 -6.89
CA ARG A 166 22.44 3.64 -7.89
C ARG A 166 22.19 4.09 -9.32
N PHE A 167 21.04 4.71 -9.59
CA PHE A 167 20.56 4.91 -10.96
C PHE A 167 20.24 6.35 -11.31
N TRP A 168 19.99 7.22 -10.34
CA TRP A 168 19.48 8.56 -10.60
C TRP A 168 20.51 9.67 -10.37
N TRP A 169 21.24 9.64 -9.25
CA TRP A 169 22.16 10.72 -8.90
C TRP A 169 23.33 10.90 -9.87
N VAL A 170 23.59 9.92 -10.73
CA VAL A 170 24.52 10.07 -11.86
C VAL A 170 24.15 11.20 -12.82
N TYR A 171 22.87 11.58 -12.88
CA TYR A 171 22.37 12.67 -13.74
C TYR A 171 22.37 14.04 -13.05
N GLY A 172 22.67 14.10 -11.75
CA GLY A 172 22.70 15.34 -10.97
C GLY A 172 21.34 15.75 -10.39
N GLN A 173 21.38 16.51 -9.29
CA GLN A 173 20.20 16.93 -8.55
C GLN A 173 19.28 17.87 -9.34
N GLU A 174 19.85 18.74 -10.19
CA GLU A 174 19.08 19.67 -11.04
C GLU A 174 18.06 18.95 -11.95
N VAL A 175 18.36 17.73 -12.38
CA VAL A 175 17.46 16.92 -13.22
C VAL A 175 16.32 16.33 -12.40
N PHE A 176 16.59 15.96 -11.14
CA PHE A 176 15.58 15.45 -10.23
C PHE A 176 14.59 16.54 -9.79
N ASP A 177 15.09 17.74 -9.51
CA ASP A 177 14.26 18.87 -9.07
C ASP A 177 13.38 19.46 -10.19
N ALA A 178 13.58 19.04 -11.45
CA ALA A 178 12.83 19.52 -12.61
C ALA A 178 11.57 18.66 -12.94
N LEU A 179 11.29 17.62 -12.16
CA LEU A 179 10.12 16.74 -12.28
C LEU A 179 9.00 17.20 -11.33
#